data_AF-A0A941R3A7-F1
#
_entry.id   AF-A0A941R3A7-F1
#
_cell.length_a   1.000
_cell.length_b   1.000
_cell.length_c   1.000
_cell.angle_alpha   90.00
_cell.angle_beta   90.00
_cell.angle_gamma   90.00
#
_symmetry.space_group_name_H-M   'P 1'
#
loop_
_entity.id
_entity.type
_entity.pdbx_description
1 polymer ?
#
loop_
_entity_poly.entity_id
_entity_poly.type
_entity_poly.pdbx_seq_one_letter_code
_entity_poly.pdbx_strand_id
1 'polypeptide(L)'
;MNNHQILKLIFHHDQRLDQLADRNANRTKEQIESTLADFMKPDPTYSKLYFTATDLEKEEFGLNVLDEYDRFILALEEGLNSDSYQTQKGNYDSLNEAVDNLEYGEVIVVGNKEADFDISTLHVDTNSNVGHLKTELREVLESEFVVIYKEQAKNGFDLHLFSKKNIYTKFFFPLQSMLPDAFRFFSINGKKFRSERHFYFETWTLTRPPHGFEEVFPESVL
;
A
#
# COMPACT_ATOMS: atom_id res chain seq x y z
N MET A 1 24.29 9.13 7.90
CA MET A 1 23.52 9.32 6.65
C MET A 1 23.74 8.13 5.74
N ASN A 2 22.80 7.19 5.80
CA ASN A 2 22.68 6.13 4.82
C ASN A 2 22.19 6.76 3.50
N ASN A 3 23.09 6.83 2.51
CA ASN A 3 22.81 7.48 1.23
C ASN A 3 22.58 6.49 0.08
N HIS A 4 22.78 5.18 0.33
CA HIS A 4 22.63 4.15 -0.69
C HIS A 4 21.27 3.46 -0.67
N GLN A 5 20.55 3.49 0.46
CA GLN A 5 19.17 2.96 0.52
C GLN A 5 18.12 4.03 0.27
N ILE A 6 17.13 3.67 -0.55
CA ILE A 6 15.97 4.50 -0.87
C ILE A 6 14.70 3.76 -0.45
N LEU A 7 13.87 4.41 0.36
CA LEU A 7 12.47 4.03 0.56
C LEU A 7 11.57 4.88 -0.33
N LYS A 8 10.61 4.25 -1.01
CA LYS A 8 9.58 4.91 -1.81
C LYS A 8 8.20 4.64 -1.20
N LEU A 9 7.44 5.70 -0.93
CA LEU A 9 6.01 5.64 -0.60
C LEU A 9 5.21 6.21 -1.78
N ILE A 10 4.58 5.34 -2.56
CA ILE A 10 3.72 5.73 -3.67
C ILE A 10 2.28 5.74 -3.17
N PHE A 11 1.64 6.91 -3.16
CA PHE A 11 0.29 7.07 -2.62
C PHE A 11 -0.73 7.45 -3.69
N HIS A 12 -1.86 6.74 -3.67
CA HIS A 12 -3.06 7.05 -4.43
C HIS A 12 -4.18 7.33 -3.43
N HIS A 13 -4.77 8.53 -3.49
CA HIS A 13 -5.94 8.91 -2.70
C HIS A 13 -7.16 9.04 -3.62
N ASP A 14 -8.35 9.03 -3.02
CA ASP A 14 -9.64 9.22 -3.69
C ASP A 14 -9.83 8.31 -4.91
N GLN A 15 -9.35 7.07 -4.81
CA GLN A 15 -9.62 6.05 -5.82
C GLN A 15 -11.08 5.65 -5.67
N ARG A 16 -11.86 5.61 -6.75
CA ARG A 16 -13.29 5.28 -6.64
C ARG A 16 -13.45 3.80 -6.34
N LEU A 17 -14.17 3.49 -5.27
CA LEU A 17 -14.41 2.13 -4.80
C LEU A 17 -15.26 1.34 -5.79
N ASP A 18 -16.13 2.02 -6.56
CA ASP A 18 -16.93 1.40 -7.62
C ASP A 18 -16.09 0.93 -8.83
N GLN A 19 -14.87 1.43 -9.02
CA GLN A 19 -13.92 0.92 -10.02
C GLN A 19 -13.33 -0.44 -9.60
N LEU A 20 -13.51 -0.80 -8.33
CA LEU A 20 -13.28 -2.14 -7.82
C LEU A 20 -14.52 -3.07 -8.03
N ALA A 21 -15.71 -2.56 -8.31
CA ALA A 21 -16.74 -3.45 -8.85
C ALA A 21 -16.39 -3.76 -10.30
N ASP A 22 -16.70 -4.98 -10.77
CA ASP A 22 -16.57 -5.37 -12.17
C ASP A 22 -16.96 -4.23 -13.11
N ARG A 23 -16.21 -4.08 -14.21
CA ARG A 23 -16.70 -3.36 -15.39
C ARG A 23 -17.90 -4.16 -15.94
N ASN A 24 -19.04 -4.07 -15.26
CA ASN A 24 -20.29 -4.64 -15.69
C ASN A 24 -20.76 -3.82 -16.90
N ALA A 25 -20.26 -4.21 -18.06
CA ALA A 25 -20.76 -3.83 -19.38
C ALA A 25 -22.25 -4.19 -19.57
N ASN A 26 -22.86 -4.86 -18.60
CA ASN A 26 -24.25 -5.31 -18.58
C ASN A 26 -25.01 -4.84 -17.32
N ARG A 27 -24.98 -3.54 -16.99
CA ARG A 27 -25.98 -2.99 -16.05
C ARG A 27 -27.36 -3.04 -16.71
N THR A 28 -28.34 -3.65 -16.05
CA THR A 28 -29.75 -3.61 -16.50
C THR A 28 -30.31 -2.20 -16.34
N LYS A 29 -31.31 -1.81 -17.14
CA LYS A 29 -31.93 -0.46 -17.09
C LYS A 29 -32.37 -0.04 -15.68
N GLU A 30 -32.80 -0.99 -14.85
CA GLU A 30 -33.20 -0.76 -13.45
C GLU A 30 -32.01 -0.45 -12.52
N GLN A 31 -30.78 -0.90 -12.84
CA GLN A 31 -29.56 -0.53 -12.10
C GLN A 31 -28.98 0.82 -12.55
N ILE A 32 -29.50 1.40 -13.64
CA ILE A 32 -29.06 2.68 -14.22
C ILE A 32 -29.92 3.85 -13.70
N GLU A 33 -31.11 3.58 -13.15
CA GLU A 33 -31.93 4.60 -12.50
C GLU A 33 -31.40 4.90 -11.09
N SER A 34 -30.21 5.53 -11.05
CA SER A 34 -29.73 6.20 -9.84
C SER A 34 -30.75 7.27 -9.45
N THR A 35 -31.33 7.16 -8.25
CA THR A 35 -32.24 8.19 -7.77
C THR A 35 -31.47 9.52 -7.58
N LEU A 36 -32.18 10.66 -7.56
CA LEU A 36 -31.55 11.94 -7.22
C LEU A 36 -30.83 11.87 -5.86
N ALA A 37 -31.34 11.06 -4.93
CA ALA A 37 -30.70 10.80 -3.64
C ALA A 37 -29.38 10.03 -3.79
N ASP A 38 -29.25 9.12 -4.75
CA ASP A 38 -28.01 8.40 -5.01
C ASP A 38 -26.97 9.29 -5.70
N PHE A 39 -27.38 10.25 -6.54
CA PHE A 39 -26.48 11.26 -7.10
C PHE A 39 -25.92 12.22 -6.04
N MET A 40 -26.68 12.46 -4.96
CA MET A 40 -26.25 13.31 -3.85
C MET A 40 -25.37 12.59 -2.82
N LYS A 41 -25.26 11.26 -2.87
CA LYS A 41 -24.34 10.52 -1.99
C LYS A 41 -22.90 10.73 -2.50
N PRO A 42 -21.93 11.02 -1.61
CA PRO A 42 -20.53 11.06 -2.03
C PRO A 42 -20.12 9.70 -2.60
N ASP A 43 -19.39 9.73 -3.71
CA ASP A 43 -18.81 8.53 -4.29
C ASP A 43 -17.94 7.83 -3.24
N PRO A 44 -18.13 6.52 -2.98
CA PRO A 44 -17.26 5.79 -2.06
C PRO A 44 -15.85 5.74 -2.64
N THR A 45 -14.85 6.11 -1.84
CA THR A 45 -13.44 6.10 -2.24
C THR A 45 -12.58 5.24 -1.33
N TYR A 46 -11.39 4.90 -1.80
CA TYR A 46 -10.32 4.28 -1.04
C TYR A 46 -8.97 4.90 -1.37
N SER A 47 -8.00 4.65 -0.50
CA SER A 47 -6.60 4.98 -0.67
C SER A 47 -5.78 3.70 -0.84
N LYS A 48 -4.74 3.80 -1.67
CA LYS A 48 -3.71 2.78 -1.86
C LYS A 48 -2.35 3.40 -1.55
N LEU A 49 -1.59 2.75 -0.68
CA LEU A 49 -0.17 3.04 -0.45
C LEU A 49 0.64 1.86 -0.98
N TYR A 50 1.78 2.14 -1.56
CA TYR A 50 2.71 1.13 -2.04
C TYR A 50 4.11 1.48 -1.56
N PHE A 51 4.68 0.57 -0.77
CA PHE A 51 5.99 0.69 -0.17
C PHE A 51 6.95 -0.23 -0.89
N THR A 52 8.06 0.32 -1.36
CA THR A 52 9.15 -0.44 -1.96
C THR A 52 10.47 0.21 -1.58
N ALA A 53 11.56 -0.55 -1.62
CA ALA A 53 12.89 -0.02 -1.34
C ALA A 53 13.91 -0.49 -2.36
N THR A 54 15.06 0.20 -2.36
CA THR A 54 16.17 -0.05 -3.27
C THR A 54 17.48 0.14 -2.52
N ASP A 55 18.37 -0.83 -2.62
CA ASP A 55 19.79 -0.68 -2.25
C ASP A 55 20.58 -0.37 -3.53
N LEU A 56 21.02 0.89 -3.66
CA LEU A 56 21.72 1.38 -4.85
C LEU A 56 23.10 0.75 -5.03
N GLU A 57 23.77 0.36 -3.95
CA GLU A 57 25.11 -0.24 -4.05
C GLU A 57 25.06 -1.67 -4.55
N LYS A 58 24.03 -2.42 -4.14
CA LYS A 58 23.84 -3.83 -4.52
C LYS A 58 22.92 -4.02 -5.74
N GLU A 59 22.26 -2.95 -6.19
CA GLU A 59 21.21 -2.98 -7.23
C GLU A 59 20.06 -3.96 -6.88
N GLU A 60 19.69 -4.00 -5.60
CA GLU A 60 18.65 -4.87 -5.06
C GLU A 60 17.36 -4.10 -4.80
N PHE A 61 16.21 -4.74 -5.02
CA PHE A 61 14.88 -4.13 -4.91
C PHE A 61 13.94 -4.95 -4.05
N GLY A 62 13.27 -4.30 -3.11
CA GLY A 62 12.37 -4.92 -2.14
C GLY A 62 12.54 -4.26 -0.77
N LEU A 63 11.52 -4.29 0.07
CA LEU A 63 11.57 -3.68 1.40
C LEU A 63 12.59 -4.35 2.33
N ASN A 64 12.74 -5.65 2.21
CA ASN A 64 13.68 -6.46 2.98
C ASN A 64 15.15 -6.21 2.62
N VAL A 65 15.46 -5.29 1.70
CA VAL A 65 16.83 -4.86 1.40
C VAL A 65 17.28 -3.70 2.29
N LEU A 66 16.37 -3.07 3.04
CA LEU A 66 16.68 -1.99 3.96
C LEU A 66 17.47 -2.52 5.17
N ASP A 67 18.53 -1.80 5.56
CA ASP A 67 19.30 -2.15 6.76
C ASP A 67 18.45 -1.96 8.02
N GLU A 68 17.55 -0.97 7.98
CA GLU A 68 16.61 -0.63 9.05
C GLU A 68 15.21 -1.23 8.81
N TYR A 69 15.13 -2.40 8.16
CA TYR A 69 13.87 -3.07 7.82
C TYR A 69 12.97 -3.30 9.06
N ASP A 70 13.53 -3.78 10.17
CA ASP A 70 12.75 -4.03 11.39
C ASP A 70 12.11 -2.74 11.93
N ARG A 71 12.85 -1.63 11.91
CA ARG A 71 12.32 -0.32 12.31
C ARG A 71 11.28 0.21 11.32
N PHE A 72 11.43 -0.08 10.04
CA PHE A 72 10.42 0.23 9.02
C PHE A 72 9.10 -0.50 9.32
N ILE A 73 9.14 -1.80 9.63
CA ILE A 73 7.95 -2.57 9.99
C ILE A 73 7.31 -2.03 11.27
N LEU A 74 8.11 -1.70 12.29
CA LEU A 74 7.61 -1.08 13.53
C LEU A 74 6.94 0.28 13.27
N ALA A 75 7.48 1.08 12.35
CA ALA A 75 6.86 2.35 11.95
C ALA A 75 5.52 2.15 11.23
N LEU A 76 5.37 1.06 10.46
CA LEU A 76 4.08 0.69 9.86
C LEU A 76 3.09 0.22 10.92
N GLU A 77 3.52 -0.61 11.86
CA GLU A 77 2.73 -1.10 12.99
C GLU A 77 2.20 0.05 13.86
N GLU A 78 3.04 1.04 14.19
CA GLU A 78 2.62 2.27 14.88
C GLU A 78 1.54 3.01 14.09
N GLY A 79 1.71 3.13 12.76
CA GLY A 79 0.73 3.77 11.88
C GLY A 79 -0.60 3.02 11.78
N LEU A 80 -0.59 1.69 11.87
CA LEU A 80 -1.80 0.88 11.88
C LEU A 80 -2.53 1.00 13.22
N ASN A 81 -1.79 1.09 14.33
CA ASN A 81 -2.31 1.17 15.70
C ASN A 81 -3.33 0.04 15.94
N SER A 82 -2.88 -1.20 15.75
CA SER A 82 -3.68 -2.41 15.91
C SER A 82 -2.86 -3.48 16.62
N ASP A 83 -3.54 -4.27 17.44
CA ASP A 83 -2.95 -5.37 18.21
C ASP A 83 -3.32 -6.74 17.60
N SER A 84 -3.93 -6.78 16.41
CA SER A 84 -4.37 -8.03 15.76
C SER A 84 -4.23 -7.96 14.25
N TYR A 85 -3.41 -8.88 13.73
CA TYR A 85 -3.11 -9.02 12.31
C TYR A 85 -3.63 -10.36 11.81
N GLN A 86 -4.72 -10.31 11.04
CA GLN A 86 -5.48 -11.50 10.66
C GLN A 86 -5.06 -11.95 9.26
N THR A 87 -4.80 -13.24 9.10
CA THR A 87 -4.39 -13.85 7.82
C THR A 87 -5.20 -15.12 7.57
N GLN A 88 -5.10 -15.70 6.38
CA GLN A 88 -5.70 -17.01 6.13
C GLN A 88 -5.10 -18.15 6.99
N LYS A 89 -3.90 -17.95 7.56
CA LYS A 89 -3.18 -18.93 8.39
C LYS A 89 -3.47 -18.76 9.88
N GLY A 90 -4.17 -17.69 10.28
CA GLY A 90 -4.45 -17.34 11.67
C GLY A 90 -4.14 -15.88 11.99
N ASN A 91 -4.21 -15.56 13.27
CA ASN A 91 -3.99 -14.22 13.81
C ASN A 91 -2.60 -14.12 14.44
N TYR A 92 -1.97 -12.95 14.28
CA TYR A 92 -0.68 -12.62 14.86
C TYR A 92 -0.79 -11.35 15.71
N ASP A 93 0.07 -11.26 16.73
CA ASP A 93 0.11 -10.15 17.67
C ASP A 93 1.00 -8.99 17.18
N SER A 94 1.78 -9.20 16.11
CA SER A 94 2.62 -8.16 15.50
C SER A 94 2.59 -8.18 13.97
N LEU A 95 2.80 -7.02 13.36
CA LEU A 95 2.88 -6.89 11.90
C LEU A 95 4.07 -7.69 11.35
N ASN A 96 5.20 -7.68 12.07
CA ASN A 96 6.41 -8.38 11.63
C ASN A 96 6.18 -9.89 11.51
N GLU A 97 5.61 -10.50 12.54
CA GLU A 97 5.29 -11.93 12.52
C GLU A 97 4.30 -12.28 11.40
N ALA A 98 3.28 -11.44 11.20
CA ALA A 98 2.31 -11.64 10.14
C ALA A 98 2.98 -11.58 8.75
N VAL A 99 3.85 -10.59 8.51
CA VAL A 99 4.56 -10.44 7.23
C VAL A 99 5.52 -11.60 6.99
N ASP A 100 6.24 -12.08 8.00
CA ASP A 100 7.19 -13.19 7.89
C ASP A 100 6.51 -14.52 7.55
N ASN A 101 5.30 -14.75 8.06
CA ASN A 101 4.53 -15.97 7.81
C ASN A 101 3.66 -15.90 6.53
N LEU A 102 3.58 -14.72 5.90
CA LEU A 102 2.86 -14.52 4.64
C LEU A 102 3.68 -15.00 3.44
N GLU A 103 3.03 -15.75 2.56
CA GLU A 103 3.52 -16.05 1.22
C GLU A 103 3.24 -14.89 0.27
N TYR A 104 3.94 -14.86 -0.87
CA TYR A 104 3.63 -13.90 -1.92
C TYR A 104 2.22 -14.13 -2.45
N GLY A 105 1.49 -13.05 -2.69
CA GLY A 105 0.09 -13.16 -3.12
C GLY A 105 -0.91 -13.17 -1.95
N GLU A 106 -0.47 -13.47 -0.73
CA GLU A 106 -1.32 -13.46 0.46
C GLU A 106 -1.49 -12.05 1.04
N VAL A 107 -2.49 -11.91 1.93
CA VAL A 107 -2.83 -10.64 2.57
C VAL A 107 -2.91 -10.76 4.10
N ILE A 108 -2.70 -9.61 4.74
CA ILE A 108 -3.01 -9.36 6.14
C ILE A 108 -4.20 -8.41 6.17
N VAL A 109 -5.18 -8.72 7.01
CA VAL A 109 -6.34 -7.88 7.29
C VAL A 109 -6.18 -7.30 8.69
N VAL A 110 -6.32 -5.98 8.79
CA VAL A 110 -6.16 -5.23 10.04
C VAL A 110 -7.44 -4.44 10.31
N GLY A 111 -8.00 -4.58 11.50
CA GLY A 111 -9.22 -3.89 11.89
C GLY A 111 -9.59 -4.07 13.35
N ASN A 112 -10.64 -3.38 13.80
CA ASN A 112 -11.06 -3.36 15.20
C ASN A 112 -11.96 -4.56 15.59
N LYS A 113 -12.18 -5.49 14.68
CA LYS A 113 -13.01 -6.68 14.86
C LYS A 113 -12.39 -7.87 14.13
N GLU A 114 -12.76 -9.07 14.53
CA GLU A 114 -12.43 -10.28 13.76
C GLU A 114 -13.12 -10.23 12.39
N ALA A 115 -12.43 -10.76 11.38
CA ALA A 115 -12.92 -10.91 10.03
C ALA A 115 -14.04 -11.97 10.02
N ASP A 116 -15.18 -11.59 9.45
CA ASP A 116 -16.36 -12.44 9.26
C ASP A 116 -16.46 -12.99 7.82
N PHE A 117 -15.35 -12.92 7.07
CA PHE A 117 -15.23 -13.34 5.69
C PHE A 117 -13.98 -14.22 5.48
N ASP A 118 -13.93 -14.94 4.36
CA ASP A 118 -12.81 -15.80 4.02
C ASP A 118 -11.65 -14.97 3.43
N ILE A 119 -10.59 -14.77 4.22
CA ILE A 119 -9.39 -14.01 3.83
C ILE A 119 -8.68 -14.63 2.61
N SER A 120 -8.79 -15.94 2.38
CA SER A 120 -8.13 -16.61 1.24
C SER A 120 -8.64 -16.12 -0.11
N THR A 121 -9.86 -15.58 -0.15
CA THR A 121 -10.46 -14.98 -1.36
C THR A 121 -9.73 -13.73 -1.83
N LEU A 122 -8.96 -13.09 -0.95
CA LEU A 122 -8.13 -11.93 -1.26
C LEU A 122 -6.75 -12.32 -1.83
N HIS A 123 -6.48 -13.59 -2.07
CA HIS A 123 -5.21 -14.03 -2.63
C HIS A 123 -5.05 -13.60 -4.10
N VAL A 124 -3.91 -12.99 -4.43
CA VAL A 124 -3.54 -12.66 -5.82
C VAL A 124 -2.53 -13.67 -6.30
N ASP A 125 -2.81 -14.31 -7.44
CA ASP A 125 -1.78 -15.05 -8.16
C ASP A 125 -0.59 -14.13 -8.43
N THR A 126 0.63 -14.56 -8.10
CA THR A 126 1.89 -13.84 -8.37
C THR A 126 2.07 -13.34 -9.81
N ASN A 127 1.39 -13.94 -10.79
CA ASN A 127 1.40 -13.49 -12.19
C ASN A 127 0.33 -12.43 -12.51
N SER A 128 -0.54 -12.14 -11.55
CA SER A 128 -1.63 -11.17 -11.62
C SER A 128 -1.30 -9.96 -10.76
N ASN A 129 -1.82 -8.80 -11.15
CA ASN A 129 -1.70 -7.60 -10.32
C ASN A 129 -2.83 -7.52 -9.27
N VAL A 130 -2.63 -6.72 -8.22
CA VAL A 130 -3.65 -6.50 -7.18
C VAL A 130 -4.96 -5.89 -7.73
N GLY A 131 -4.91 -5.34 -8.95
CA GLY A 131 -6.10 -4.87 -9.67
C GLY A 131 -7.06 -5.97 -10.11
N HIS A 132 -6.79 -7.25 -9.82
CA HIS A 132 -7.70 -8.37 -10.05
C HIS A 132 -8.63 -8.69 -8.87
N LEU A 133 -8.32 -8.27 -7.63
CA LEU A 133 -9.09 -8.60 -6.40
C LEU A 133 -10.35 -7.75 -6.20
N LYS A 134 -10.93 -7.26 -7.28
CA LYS A 134 -11.66 -6.01 -7.18
C LYS A 134 -12.92 -6.13 -6.29
N THR A 135 -13.71 -7.18 -6.46
CA THR A 135 -14.97 -7.33 -5.72
C THR A 135 -14.72 -7.66 -4.25
N GLU A 136 -13.85 -8.61 -3.97
CA GLU A 136 -13.50 -9.09 -2.63
C GLU A 136 -12.82 -7.98 -1.81
N LEU A 137 -11.86 -7.28 -2.41
CA LEU A 137 -11.18 -6.15 -1.76
C LEU A 137 -12.19 -5.06 -1.41
N ARG A 138 -13.15 -4.78 -2.28
CA ARG A 138 -14.19 -3.77 -1.99
C ARG A 138 -14.96 -4.12 -0.72
N GLU A 139 -15.47 -5.34 -0.60
CA GLU A 139 -16.31 -5.75 0.53
C GLU A 139 -15.57 -5.63 1.87
N VAL A 140 -14.27 -5.95 1.86
CA VAL A 140 -13.40 -5.83 3.03
C VAL A 140 -13.15 -4.37 3.40
N LEU A 141 -12.88 -3.52 2.41
CA LEU A 141 -12.73 -2.08 2.64
C LEU A 141 -14.03 -1.40 3.09
N GLU A 142 -15.19 -1.84 2.58
CA GLU A 142 -16.51 -1.36 3.03
C GLU A 142 -16.76 -1.68 4.50
N SER A 143 -16.21 -2.81 4.97
CA SER A 143 -16.23 -3.26 6.36
C SER A 143 -15.19 -2.55 7.26
N GLU A 144 -14.57 -1.47 6.77
CA GLU A 144 -13.62 -0.60 7.48
C GLU A 144 -12.29 -1.28 7.88
N PHE A 145 -11.98 -2.42 7.27
CA PHE A 145 -10.67 -3.05 7.40
C PHE A 145 -9.62 -2.37 6.51
N VAL A 146 -8.36 -2.54 6.91
CA VAL A 146 -7.17 -2.25 6.12
C VAL A 146 -6.63 -3.57 5.60
N VAL A 147 -6.26 -3.61 4.32
CA VAL A 147 -5.68 -4.81 3.69
C VAL A 147 -4.24 -4.53 3.32
N ILE A 148 -3.32 -5.37 3.76
CA ILE A 148 -1.90 -5.32 3.42
C ILE A 148 -1.61 -6.53 2.53
N TYR A 149 -1.08 -6.30 1.34
CA TYR A 149 -0.76 -7.33 0.37
C TYR A 149 0.75 -7.42 0.18
N LYS A 150 1.28 -8.65 0.25
CA LYS A 150 2.71 -8.93 0.04
C LYS A 150 2.96 -9.26 -1.42
N GLU A 151 3.53 -8.29 -2.14
CA GLU A 151 3.88 -8.44 -3.55
C GLU A 151 5.32 -8.94 -3.70
N GLN A 152 5.56 -9.86 -4.63
CA GLN A 152 6.91 -10.28 -4.96
C GLN A 152 7.68 -9.12 -5.62
N ALA A 153 8.86 -8.79 -5.08
CA ALA A 153 9.82 -7.87 -5.66
C ALA A 153 11.00 -8.65 -6.26
N LYS A 154 11.87 -7.95 -7.01
CA LYS A 154 13.05 -8.57 -7.65
C LYS A 154 13.98 -9.25 -6.64
N ASN A 155 14.14 -8.66 -5.44
CA ASN A 155 14.99 -9.15 -4.36
C ASN A 155 14.20 -9.25 -3.03
N GLY A 156 13.05 -9.92 -3.08
CA GLY A 156 12.23 -10.22 -1.90
C GLY A 156 10.79 -9.76 -2.11
N PHE A 157 10.34 -8.75 -1.37
CA PHE A 157 8.95 -8.30 -1.46
C PHE A 157 8.75 -6.80 -1.25
N ASP A 158 7.60 -6.34 -1.71
CA ASP A 158 7.03 -5.03 -1.44
C ASP A 158 5.68 -5.17 -0.74
N LEU A 159 5.16 -4.07 -0.19
CA LEU A 159 3.86 -4.05 0.50
C LEU A 159 2.92 -3.06 -0.17
N HIS A 160 1.72 -3.53 -0.52
CA HIS A 160 0.59 -2.66 -0.89
C HIS A 160 -0.37 -2.59 0.29
N LEU A 161 -0.92 -1.41 0.54
CA LEU A 161 -1.78 -1.16 1.66
C LEU A 161 -3.03 -0.44 1.17
N PHE A 162 -4.20 -1.04 1.42
CA PHE A 162 -5.49 -0.57 0.96
C PHE A 162 -6.36 -0.21 2.16
N SER A 163 -7.00 0.95 2.09
CA SER A 163 -7.89 1.42 3.15
C SER A 163 -8.95 2.33 2.57
N LYS A 164 -10.17 2.22 3.08
CA LYS A 164 -11.25 3.16 2.72
C LYS A 164 -10.93 4.60 3.18
N LYS A 165 -10.22 4.75 4.29
CA LYS A 165 -9.78 6.06 4.81
C LYS A 165 -8.41 6.43 4.27
N ASN A 166 -8.16 7.72 4.10
CA ASN A 166 -6.82 8.21 3.84
C ASN A 166 -5.95 8.05 5.09
N ILE A 167 -5.00 7.13 5.02
CA ILE A 167 -4.07 6.78 6.10
C ILE A 167 -2.63 7.20 5.79
N TYR A 168 -2.40 7.99 4.74
CA TYR A 168 -1.06 8.44 4.34
C TYR A 168 -0.28 9.08 5.50
N THR A 169 -0.91 10.00 6.25
CA THR A 169 -0.27 10.70 7.37
C THR A 169 0.11 9.78 8.52
N LYS A 170 -0.59 8.65 8.67
CA LYS A 170 -0.30 7.66 9.71
C LYS A 170 1.05 6.97 9.49
N PHE A 171 1.53 6.91 8.25
CA PHE A 171 2.83 6.30 7.92
C PHE A 171 3.89 7.33 7.60
N PHE A 172 3.51 8.49 7.04
CA PHE A 172 4.46 9.52 6.67
C PHE A 172 5.32 9.99 7.85
N PHE A 173 4.71 10.35 8.99
CA PHE A 173 5.44 10.89 10.13
C PHE A 173 6.32 9.84 10.85
N PRO A 174 5.85 8.61 11.12
CA PRO A 174 6.73 7.57 11.66
C PRO A 174 7.94 7.31 10.77
N LEU A 175 7.75 7.20 9.45
CA LEU A 175 8.87 7.00 8.51
C LEU A 175 9.79 8.21 8.43
N GLN A 176 9.25 9.43 8.42
CA GLN A 176 10.05 10.66 8.44
C GLN A 176 10.92 10.75 9.70
N SER A 177 10.45 10.27 10.85
CA SER A 177 11.22 10.29 12.10
C SER A 177 12.50 9.44 12.06
N MET A 178 12.62 8.54 11.09
CA MET A 178 13.80 7.70 10.87
C MET A 178 14.92 8.44 10.09
N LEU A 179 14.62 9.62 9.55
CA LEU A 179 15.55 10.41 8.77
C LEU A 179 16.47 11.27 9.67
N PRO A 180 17.70 11.56 9.22
CA PRO A 180 18.30 11.21 7.93
C PRO A 180 19.16 9.93 7.99
N ASP A 181 19.06 9.17 9.07
CA ASP A 181 20.04 8.11 9.35
C ASP A 181 19.68 6.78 8.72
N ALA A 182 18.38 6.47 8.56
CA ALA A 182 17.93 5.17 8.07
C ALA A 182 18.08 4.96 6.56
N PHE A 183 17.52 5.87 5.75
CA PHE A 183 17.49 5.80 4.29
C PHE A 183 17.15 7.18 3.71
N ARG A 184 17.25 7.33 2.39
CA ARG A 184 16.61 8.44 1.68
C ARG A 184 15.15 8.10 1.44
N PHE A 185 14.23 9.02 1.72
CA PHE A 185 12.79 8.75 1.62
C PHE A 185 12.15 9.58 0.52
N PHE A 186 11.42 8.94 -0.38
CA PHE A 186 10.65 9.62 -1.43
C PHE A 186 9.16 9.39 -1.23
N SER A 187 8.41 10.47 -1.09
CA SER A 187 6.94 10.45 -1.17
C SER A 187 6.49 10.80 -2.58
N ILE A 188 5.71 9.91 -3.18
CA ILE A 188 5.41 9.94 -4.60
C ILE A 188 3.90 9.96 -4.82
N ASN A 189 3.41 10.98 -5.52
CA ASN A 189 2.02 11.02 -5.94
C ASN A 189 1.76 9.99 -7.04
N GLY A 190 0.97 8.97 -6.73
CA GLY A 190 0.62 7.87 -7.63
C GLY A 190 -0.03 8.31 -8.94
N LYS A 191 -0.67 9.49 -9.01
CA LYS A 191 -1.22 10.03 -10.28
C LYS A 191 -0.13 10.43 -11.29
N LYS A 192 1.10 10.69 -10.80
CA LYS A 192 2.29 11.02 -11.59
C LYS A 192 3.12 9.78 -11.91
N PHE A 193 2.96 8.71 -11.14
CA PHE A 193 3.57 7.41 -11.37
C PHE A 193 2.86 6.67 -12.52
N ARG A 194 3.55 6.50 -13.67
CA ARG A 194 2.91 6.00 -14.91
C ARG A 194 3.68 4.92 -15.68
N SER A 195 4.89 4.58 -15.26
CA SER A 195 5.75 3.68 -16.03
C SER A 195 6.81 3.05 -15.16
N GLU A 196 7.38 1.96 -15.64
CA GLU A 196 8.53 1.31 -15.04
C GLU A 196 9.74 2.25 -14.89
N ARG A 197 9.96 3.15 -15.85
CA ARG A 197 11.00 4.18 -15.73
C ARG A 197 10.79 5.11 -14.54
N HIS A 198 9.54 5.39 -14.17
CA HIS A 198 9.23 6.12 -12.94
C HIS A 198 9.47 5.27 -11.69
N PHE A 199 9.26 3.96 -11.77
CA PHE A 199 9.53 3.04 -10.67
C PHE A 199 11.01 2.96 -10.32
N TYR A 200 11.86 2.92 -11.35
CA TYR A 200 13.31 2.88 -11.20
C TYR A 200 13.96 4.26 -11.43
N PHE A 201 13.29 5.36 -11.05
CA PHE A 201 13.80 6.71 -11.33
C PHE A 201 15.17 6.96 -10.69
N GLU A 202 15.46 6.27 -9.58
CA GLU A 202 16.72 6.33 -8.86
C GLU A 202 17.93 5.87 -9.69
N THR A 203 17.70 5.04 -10.71
CA THR A 203 18.78 4.54 -11.58
C THR A 203 19.23 5.55 -12.65
N TRP A 204 18.41 6.55 -12.98
CA TRP A 204 18.70 7.49 -14.09
C TRP A 204 18.55 8.96 -13.75
N THR A 205 17.64 9.31 -12.82
CA THR A 205 17.18 10.68 -12.58
C THR A 205 17.16 11.04 -11.10
N LEU A 206 17.94 10.37 -10.25
CA LEU A 206 17.95 10.61 -8.81
C LEU A 206 18.33 12.04 -8.42
N THR A 207 19.20 12.70 -9.19
CA THR A 207 19.61 14.10 -8.98
C THR A 207 18.54 15.11 -9.38
N ARG A 208 17.59 14.69 -10.23
CA ARG A 208 16.44 15.48 -10.68
C ARG A 208 15.21 14.57 -10.79
N PRO A 209 14.63 14.18 -9.64
CA PRO A 209 13.49 13.27 -9.62
C PRO A 209 12.33 13.79 -10.48
N PRO A 210 11.48 12.90 -11.02
CA PRO A 210 10.30 13.31 -11.78
C PRO A 210 9.38 14.21 -10.95
N HIS A 211 8.61 15.06 -11.62
CA HIS A 211 7.65 15.93 -10.93
C HIS A 211 6.65 15.12 -10.07
N GLY A 212 6.54 15.47 -8.79
CA GLY A 212 5.67 14.78 -7.82
C GLY A 212 6.33 13.59 -7.12
N PHE A 213 7.66 13.50 -7.21
CA PHE A 213 8.53 12.60 -6.46
C PHE A 213 9.33 13.47 -5.52
N GLU A 214 8.81 13.66 -4.32
CA GLU A 214 9.38 14.59 -3.35
C GLU A 214 10.29 13.81 -2.40
N GLU A 215 11.57 14.20 -2.35
CA GLU A 215 12.47 13.71 -1.31
C GLU A 215 12.07 14.34 0.02
N VAL A 216 11.87 13.50 1.02
CA VAL A 216 11.46 13.88 2.36
C VAL A 216 12.72 14.10 3.20
N PHE A 217 12.73 15.21 3.92
CA PHE A 217 13.77 15.58 4.86
C PHE A 217 13.17 15.65 6.28
N PRO A 218 14.00 15.62 7.34
CA PRO A 218 13.51 15.77 8.71
C PRO A 218 12.63 17.02 8.93
N GLU A 219 12.92 18.10 8.20
CA GLU A 219 12.19 19.37 8.23
C GLU A 219 10.97 19.45 7.30
N SER A 220 10.71 18.42 6.49
CA SER A 220 9.55 18.42 5.58
C SER A 220 8.23 18.50 6.33
N VAL A 221 7.25 19.20 5.75
CA VAL A 221 5.89 19.36 6.28
C VAL A 221 4.85 18.97 5.22
N LEU A 222 3.64 18.61 5.64
CA LEU A 222 2.52 18.26 4.77
C LEU A 222 1.59 19.44 4.47
#